data_AF-A0A2A2F8B5-F1
#
_entry.id   AF-A0A2A2F8B5-F1
#
_cell.length_a   1.000
_cell.length_b   1.000
_cell.length_c   1.000
_cell.angle_alpha   90.00
_cell.angle_beta   90.00
_cell.angle_gamma   90.00
#
_symmetry.space_group_name_H-M   'P 1'
#
loop_
_entity.id
_entity.type
_entity.pdbx_description
1 polymer ?
#
loop_
_entity_poly.entity_id
_entity_poly.type
_entity_poly.pdbx_seq_one_letter_code
_entity_poly.pdbx_strand_id
1 'polypeptide(L)'
;MTFCADCGVLLAPGNAEECCDNCAPDGAPTVSREKGDLVSSLEGLQSTKSGHILKKDAVKWLNSLDKPNQVELKRSVLAKPAGFEGSTHETDISNIRISGDARFVETFAGLLTCLLDFEDDETRVELNLSRTKVRDTKQYTGNYALYLSVAERGS
;
A
#
# COMPACT_ATOMS: atom_id res chain seq x y z
N MET A 1 -16.27 -4.74 13.40
CA MET A 1 -14.91 -4.71 13.95
C MET A 1 -14.59 -3.27 14.32
N THR A 2 -14.05 -3.02 15.52
CA THR A 2 -13.71 -1.67 15.99
C THR A 2 -12.20 -1.54 15.96
N PHE A 3 -11.67 -0.46 15.40
CA PHE A 3 -10.24 -0.21 15.36
C PHE A 3 -9.87 0.99 16.22
N CYS A 4 -8.69 0.96 16.82
CA CYS A 4 -8.13 2.10 17.53
C CYS A 4 -7.96 3.29 16.59
N ALA A 5 -8.49 4.45 16.99
CA ALA A 5 -8.38 5.70 16.24
C ALA A 5 -6.93 6.21 16.15
N ASP A 6 -6.09 5.93 17.15
CA ASP A 6 -4.75 6.50 17.28
C ASP A 6 -3.66 5.70 16.55
N CYS A 7 -3.67 4.37 16.68
CA CYS A 7 -2.60 3.51 16.14
C CYS A 7 -3.07 2.51 15.07
N GLY A 8 -4.38 2.42 14.83
CA GLY A 8 -4.94 1.62 13.74
C GLY A 8 -5.23 0.16 14.06
N VAL A 9 -4.88 -0.28 15.27
CA VAL A 9 -4.99 -1.64 15.81
C VAL A 9 -6.42 -2.13 15.92
N LEU A 10 -6.67 -3.41 15.66
CA LEU A 10 -7.98 -4.04 15.88
C LEU A 10 -8.27 -4.22 17.38
N LEU A 11 -9.44 -3.76 17.84
CA LEU A 11 -9.91 -3.94 19.21
C LEU A 11 -10.72 -5.24 19.33
N ALA A 12 -10.58 -5.92 20.47
CA ALA A 12 -11.33 -7.14 20.76
C ALA A 12 -12.85 -6.90 20.68
N PRO A 13 -13.64 -7.86 20.16
CA PRO A 13 -15.09 -7.72 20.10
C PRO A 13 -15.67 -7.49 21.50
N GLY A 14 -16.40 -6.38 21.68
CA GLY A 14 -16.97 -5.99 22.98
C GLY A 14 -16.19 -4.88 23.70
N ASN A 15 -15.09 -4.39 23.14
CA ASN A 15 -14.43 -3.19 23.66
C ASN A 15 -15.28 -1.95 23.33
N ALA A 16 -15.72 -1.23 24.37
CA ALA A 16 -16.56 -0.04 24.25
C ALA A 16 -15.77 1.25 24.00
N GLU A 17 -14.44 1.17 23.99
CA GLU A 17 -13.54 2.30 23.85
C GLU A 17 -13.04 2.44 22.41
N GLU A 18 -12.86 3.67 21.94
CA GLU A 18 -12.36 3.99 20.58
C GLU A 18 -10.83 3.92 20.46
N CYS A 19 -10.12 3.74 21.57
CA CYS A 19 -8.66 3.66 21.64
C CYS A 19 -8.20 2.40 22.41
N CYS A 20 -7.03 1.85 22.07
CA CYS A 20 -6.45 0.73 22.82
C CYS A 20 -5.57 1.24 23.98
N ASP A 21 -5.53 0.49 25.08
CA ASP A 21 -4.69 0.79 26.25
C ASP A 21 -3.17 0.74 25.96
N ASN A 22 -2.78 0.07 24.88
CA ASN A 22 -1.40 -0.18 24.49
C ASN A 22 -1.14 0.27 23.05
N CYS A 23 -1.14 1.58 22.80
CA CYS A 23 -0.47 2.16 21.63
C CYS A 23 1.07 2.01 21.73
N ALA A 24 1.54 0.82 22.10
CA ALA A 24 2.93 0.47 22.28
C ALA A 24 3.61 0.29 20.90
N PRO A 25 4.91 0.61 20.79
CA PRO A 25 5.66 0.60 19.53
C PRO A 25 5.81 -0.78 18.88
N ASP A 26 5.44 -1.86 19.58
CA ASP A 26 5.73 -3.24 19.20
C ASP A 26 4.56 -3.93 18.47
N GLY A 27 3.66 -3.16 17.85
CA GLY A 27 2.76 -3.64 16.80
C GLY A 27 1.63 -4.55 17.31
N ALA A 28 0.43 -4.00 17.44
CA ALA A 28 -0.73 -4.88 17.38
C ALA A 28 -0.94 -5.36 15.94
N PRO A 29 -1.68 -6.48 15.73
CA PRO A 29 -1.75 -7.15 14.44
C PRO A 29 -2.16 -6.17 13.34
N THR A 30 -1.33 -6.10 12.32
CA THR A 30 -1.53 -5.20 11.19
C THR A 30 -2.61 -5.80 10.29
N VAL A 31 -3.87 -5.51 10.61
CA VAL A 31 -5.00 -6.00 9.81
C VAL A 31 -5.06 -5.20 8.51
N SER A 32 -4.59 -5.81 7.44
CA SER A 32 -4.86 -5.41 6.05
C SER A 32 -6.37 -5.40 5.80
N ARG A 33 -6.84 -4.57 4.87
CA ARG A 33 -8.25 -4.54 4.47
C ARG A 33 -8.77 -5.96 4.19
N GLU A 34 -10.00 -6.27 4.55
CA GLU A 34 -10.64 -7.49 4.03
C GLU A 34 -11.24 -7.20 2.64
N LYS A 35 -11.26 -8.20 1.76
CA LYS A 35 -11.86 -8.06 0.43
C LYS A 35 -13.34 -7.65 0.57
N GLY A 36 -13.66 -6.40 0.22
CA GLY A 36 -15.03 -5.88 0.24
C GLY A 36 -15.27 -4.64 1.10
N ASP A 37 -14.28 -4.21 1.90
CA ASP A 37 -14.42 -2.97 2.68
C ASP A 37 -14.12 -1.73 1.82
N LEU A 38 -15.12 -0.84 1.76
CA LEU A 38 -15.12 0.51 1.14
C LEU A 38 -14.95 0.56 -0.39
N VAL A 39 -16.02 1.01 -1.07
CA VAL A 39 -16.00 1.36 -2.50
C VAL A 39 -15.17 2.62 -2.69
N SER A 40 -14.08 2.51 -3.45
CA SER A 40 -13.22 3.66 -3.74
C SER A 40 -13.93 4.66 -4.66
N SER A 41 -13.78 5.96 -4.40
CA SER A 41 -14.26 7.00 -5.33
C SER A 41 -13.61 6.89 -6.71
N LEU A 42 -12.46 6.23 -6.82
CA LEU A 42 -11.78 5.94 -8.08
C LEU A 42 -12.58 4.98 -8.98
N GLU A 43 -13.29 4.00 -8.40
CA GLU A 43 -14.12 3.03 -9.14
C GLU A 43 -15.30 3.70 -9.86
N GLY A 44 -15.73 4.88 -9.38
CA GLY A 44 -16.79 5.67 -10.00
C GLY A 44 -16.33 6.55 -11.18
N LEU A 45 -15.04 6.61 -11.49
CA LEU A 45 -14.55 7.44 -12.59
C LEU A 45 -14.77 6.78 -13.95
N GLN A 46 -15.25 7.55 -14.92
CA GLN A 46 -15.43 7.08 -16.29
C GLN A 46 -14.08 6.92 -17.00
N SER A 47 -13.86 5.74 -17.59
CA SER A 47 -12.70 5.46 -18.44
C SER A 47 -13.02 5.66 -19.92
N THR A 48 -11.99 5.96 -20.71
CA THR A 48 -12.05 5.89 -22.17
C THR A 48 -12.20 4.44 -22.63
N LYS A 49 -12.47 4.23 -23.92
CA LYS A 49 -12.47 2.89 -24.53
C LYS A 49 -11.15 2.12 -24.35
N SER A 50 -10.04 2.83 -24.15
CA SER A 50 -8.72 2.26 -23.88
C SER A 50 -8.41 2.07 -22.39
N GLY A 51 -9.37 2.35 -21.50
CA GLY A 51 -9.23 2.19 -20.05
C GLY A 51 -8.57 3.36 -19.32
N HIS A 52 -8.29 4.48 -20.00
CA HIS A 52 -7.67 5.65 -19.35
C HIS A 52 -8.72 6.54 -18.68
N ILE A 53 -8.40 7.08 -17.50
CA ILE A 53 -9.17 8.17 -16.91
C ILE A 53 -8.74 9.49 -17.55
N LEU A 54 -9.70 10.34 -17.93
CA LEU A 54 -9.40 11.65 -18.51
C LEU A 54 -8.65 12.52 -17.49
N LYS A 55 -7.65 13.28 -17.96
CA LYS A 55 -6.82 14.13 -17.10
C LYS A 55 -7.63 15.07 -16.21
N LYS A 56 -8.71 15.68 -16.73
CA LYS A 56 -9.58 16.58 -15.97
C LYS A 56 -10.23 15.89 -14.76
N ASP A 57 -10.63 14.63 -14.92
CA ASP A 57 -11.34 13.87 -13.91
C ASP A 57 -10.34 13.31 -12.89
N ALA A 58 -9.17 12.87 -13.35
CA ALA A 58 -8.05 12.50 -12.47
C ALA A 58 -7.56 13.67 -11.60
N VAL A 59 -7.44 14.89 -12.15
CA VAL A 59 -7.06 16.09 -11.38
C VAL A 59 -8.15 16.44 -10.35
N LYS A 60 -9.42 16.38 -10.74
CA LYS A 60 -10.53 16.62 -9.82
C LYS A 60 -10.53 15.61 -8.67
N TRP A 61 -10.31 14.33 -8.99
CA TRP A 61 -10.21 13.26 -8.01
C TRP A 61 -9.04 13.50 -7.04
N LEU A 62 -7.83 13.77 -7.54
CA LEU A 62 -6.66 14.07 -6.68
C LEU A 62 -6.92 15.24 -5.73
N ASN A 63 -7.57 16.31 -6.21
CA ASN A 63 -7.90 17.48 -5.39
C ASN A 63 -8.99 17.22 -4.34
N SER A 64 -9.72 16.11 -4.45
CA SER A 64 -10.73 15.70 -3.47
C SER A 64 -10.21 14.73 -2.41
N LEU A 65 -8.96 14.27 -2.53
CA LEU A 65 -8.37 13.34 -1.57
C LEU A 65 -7.79 14.12 -0.38
N ASP A 66 -8.14 13.66 0.82
CA ASP A 66 -7.44 14.05 2.03
C ASP A 66 -6.04 13.40 2.06
N LYS A 67 -5.09 14.07 2.72
CA LYS A 67 -3.76 13.50 2.93
C LYS A 67 -3.90 12.34 3.94
N PRO A 68 -3.56 11.10 3.57
CA PRO A 68 -3.69 9.98 4.49
C PRO A 68 -2.66 10.08 5.61
N ASN A 69 -3.05 9.65 6.81
CA ASN A 69 -2.13 9.37 7.90
C ASN A 69 -1.55 7.94 7.80
N GLN A 70 -0.65 7.57 8.70
CA GLN A 70 0.01 6.26 8.66
C GLN A 70 -0.95 5.09 8.89
N VAL A 71 -1.99 5.28 9.71
CA VAL A 71 -3.03 4.28 9.96
C VAL A 71 -3.82 4.00 8.69
N GLU A 72 -4.24 5.04 8.00
CA GLU A 72 -4.98 4.93 6.73
C GLU A 72 -4.12 4.29 5.64
N LEU A 73 -2.82 4.63 5.59
CA LEU A 73 -1.87 3.98 4.68
C LEU A 73 -1.78 2.48 4.95
N LYS A 74 -1.60 2.06 6.21
CA LYS A 74 -1.54 0.62 6.55
C LYS A 74 -2.85 -0.10 6.24
N ARG A 75 -4.01 0.48 6.59
CA ARG A 75 -5.33 -0.10 6.30
C ARG A 75 -5.62 -0.23 4.80
N SER A 76 -5.00 0.60 3.95
CA SER A 76 -5.20 0.52 2.50
C SER A 76 -4.52 -0.70 1.86
N VAL A 77 -3.59 -1.35 2.56
CA VAL A 77 -2.80 -2.46 2.04
C VAL A 77 -3.63 -3.75 2.05
N LEU A 78 -3.51 -4.47 0.94
CA LEU A 78 -3.97 -5.84 0.76
C LEU A 78 -2.77 -6.71 0.45
N ALA A 79 -2.42 -7.59 1.40
CA ALA A 79 -1.30 -8.51 1.27
C ALA A 79 -1.52 -9.50 0.12
N LYS A 80 -0.43 -9.90 -0.51
CA LYS A 80 -0.40 -10.98 -1.48
C LYS A 80 -0.59 -12.32 -0.75
N PRO A 81 -1.58 -13.15 -1.13
CA PRO A 81 -1.80 -14.43 -0.47
C PRO A 81 -0.62 -15.40 -0.60
N ALA A 82 -0.47 -16.30 0.37
CA ALA A 82 0.54 -17.35 0.32
C ALA A 82 0.39 -18.23 -0.93
N GLY A 83 1.51 -18.58 -1.57
CA GLY A 83 1.52 -19.43 -2.77
C GLY A 83 0.93 -18.78 -4.04
N PHE A 84 0.65 -17.47 -4.02
CA PHE A 84 0.09 -16.78 -5.17
C PHE A 84 1.10 -16.67 -6.33
N GLU A 85 0.81 -17.38 -7.43
CA GLU A 85 1.54 -17.35 -8.70
C GLU A 85 0.65 -16.82 -9.86
N GLY A 86 1.13 -15.79 -10.56
CA GLY A 86 0.54 -15.30 -11.81
C GLY A 86 -0.39 -14.07 -11.69
N SER A 87 -0.42 -13.25 -12.74
CA SER A 87 -1.30 -12.07 -12.90
C SER A 87 -2.59 -12.38 -13.66
N THR A 88 -2.97 -13.66 -13.73
CA THR A 88 -4.00 -14.17 -14.67
C THR A 88 -5.43 -13.96 -14.17
N HIS A 89 -5.60 -13.56 -12.91
CA HIS A 89 -6.89 -13.31 -12.28
C HIS A 89 -6.97 -11.89 -11.72
N GLU A 90 -8.18 -11.32 -11.73
CA GLU A 90 -8.51 -10.10 -10.99
C GLU A 90 -8.11 -10.31 -9.53
N THR A 91 -7.10 -9.57 -9.09
CA THR A 91 -6.58 -9.68 -7.74
C THR A 91 -6.44 -8.31 -7.13
N ASP A 92 -7.04 -8.17 -5.96
CA ASP A 92 -7.06 -6.93 -5.19
C ASP A 92 -5.74 -6.74 -4.41
N ILE A 93 -4.60 -7.23 -4.92
CA ILE A 93 -3.31 -7.13 -4.21
C ILE A 93 -2.73 -5.72 -4.32
N SER A 94 -2.18 -5.23 -3.22
CA SER A 94 -1.55 -3.91 -3.18
C SER A 94 -0.08 -3.99 -3.54
N ASN A 95 0.31 -3.25 -4.59
CA ASN A 95 1.71 -3.11 -5.01
C ASN A 95 2.05 -1.64 -5.19
N ILE A 96 3.21 -1.23 -4.72
CA ILE A 96 3.72 0.13 -4.86
C ILE A 96 4.96 0.10 -5.75
N ARG A 97 4.97 0.97 -6.76
CA ARG A 97 6.13 1.18 -7.63
C ARG A 97 6.45 2.66 -7.72
N ILE A 98 7.63 3.03 -7.26
CA ILE A 98 8.16 4.40 -7.33
C ILE A 98 9.38 4.37 -8.26
N SER A 99 9.44 5.28 -9.22
CA SER A 99 10.59 5.40 -10.12
C SER A 99 10.93 6.86 -10.34
N GLY A 100 12.21 7.20 -10.24
CA GLY A 100 12.71 8.57 -10.41
C GLY A 100 14.19 8.68 -10.07
N ASP A 101 14.69 9.90 -9.91
CA ASP A 101 16.03 10.12 -9.38
C ASP A 101 16.14 9.70 -7.90
N ALA A 102 17.38 9.64 -7.39
CA ALA A 102 17.64 9.19 -6.03
C ALA A 102 16.87 9.99 -4.96
N ARG A 103 16.88 11.32 -5.03
CA ARG A 103 16.24 12.19 -4.04
C ARG A 103 14.72 12.03 -4.06
N PHE A 104 14.15 11.90 -5.25
CA PHE A 104 12.73 11.63 -5.42
C PHE A 104 12.33 10.29 -4.78
N VAL A 105 13.06 9.21 -5.08
CA VAL A 105 12.78 7.88 -4.53
C VAL A 105 12.95 7.86 -3.01
N GLU A 106 14.01 8.46 -2.46
CA GLU A 106 14.22 8.56 -1.01
C GLU A 106 13.07 9.30 -0.31
N THR A 107 12.64 10.43 -0.88
CA THR A 107 11.57 11.24 -0.28
C THR A 107 10.25 10.47 -0.20
N PHE A 108 9.85 9.82 -1.29
CA PHE A 108 8.60 9.05 -1.32
C PHE A 108 8.71 7.74 -0.54
N ALA A 109 9.86 7.08 -0.52
CA ALA A 109 10.10 5.90 0.31
C ALA A 109 9.94 6.23 1.81
N GLY A 110 10.35 7.42 2.23
CA GLY A 110 10.17 7.89 3.61
C GLY A 110 8.71 8.01 4.05
N LEU A 111 7.76 8.18 3.11
CA LEU A 111 6.32 8.20 3.44
C LEU A 111 5.75 6.79 3.70
N LEU A 112 6.48 5.75 3.27
CA LEU A 112 6.02 4.37 3.29
C LEU A 112 6.71 3.54 4.36
N THR A 113 7.49 4.15 5.25
CA THR A 113 8.22 3.42 6.30
C THR A 113 7.29 2.68 7.27
N CYS A 114 6.05 3.14 7.45
CA CYS A 114 5.04 2.43 8.24
C CYS A 114 4.67 1.05 7.67
N LEU A 115 5.01 0.76 6.41
CA LEU A 115 4.79 -0.56 5.85
C LEU A 115 5.77 -1.61 6.39
N LEU A 116 6.88 -1.18 7.01
CA LEU A 116 7.81 -2.10 7.69
C LEU A 116 7.18 -2.79 8.90
N ASP A 117 6.09 -2.25 9.44
CA ASP A 117 5.30 -2.85 10.52
C ASP A 117 4.64 -4.19 10.09
N PHE A 118 4.58 -4.50 8.79
CA PHE A 118 4.10 -5.78 8.23
C PHE A 118 5.22 -6.84 8.11
N GLU A 119 6.42 -6.60 8.65
CA GLU A 119 7.45 -7.63 8.73
C GLU A 119 7.32 -8.35 10.07
N ASP A 120 6.56 -9.45 10.11
CA ASP A 120 6.30 -10.24 11.31
C ASP A 120 6.27 -11.75 10.98
N ASP A 121 5.69 -12.57 11.86
CA ASP A 121 5.59 -14.03 11.69
C ASP A 121 4.49 -14.44 10.69
N GLU A 122 3.52 -13.58 10.40
CA GLU A 122 2.37 -13.85 9.53
C GLU A 122 2.57 -13.26 8.13
N THR A 123 3.29 -12.14 8.05
CA THR A 123 3.47 -11.34 6.85
C THR A 123 4.94 -10.97 6.64
N ARG A 124 5.29 -10.63 5.40
CA ARG A 124 6.60 -10.15 5.01
C ARG A 124 6.47 -8.96 4.08
N VAL A 125 7.41 -8.04 4.19
CA VAL A 125 7.58 -6.91 3.28
C VAL A 125 8.53 -7.33 2.17
N GLU A 126 8.01 -7.40 0.95
CA GLU A 126 8.80 -7.65 -0.25
C GLU A 126 9.31 -6.31 -0.79
N LEU A 127 10.64 -6.13 -0.79
CA LEU A 127 11.31 -4.91 -1.22
C LEU A 127 12.31 -5.21 -2.34
N ASN A 128 12.23 -4.44 -3.43
CA ASN A 128 13.26 -4.43 -4.47
C ASN A 128 13.61 -2.99 -4.86
N LEU A 129 14.83 -2.58 -4.50
CA LEU A 129 15.42 -1.31 -4.89
C LEU A 129 16.52 -1.56 -5.93
N SER A 130 16.36 -0.96 -7.11
CA SER A 130 17.30 -1.19 -8.21
C SER A 130 17.58 0.09 -9.01
N ARG A 131 18.80 0.16 -9.57
CA ARG A 131 19.11 1.15 -10.60
C ARG A 131 18.49 0.73 -11.92
N THR A 132 17.86 1.68 -12.60
CA THR A 132 17.25 1.43 -13.91
C THR A 132 18.29 1.56 -15.03
N LYS A 133 18.11 0.75 -16.07
CA LYS A 133 18.99 0.72 -17.25
C LYS A 133 18.20 1.10 -18.49
N VAL A 134 18.84 1.80 -19.42
CA VAL A 134 18.33 1.95 -20.79
C VAL A 134 18.25 0.56 -21.41
N ARG A 135 17.09 0.22 -21.99
CA ARG A 135 16.83 -1.13 -22.53
C ARG A 135 17.87 -1.55 -23.56
N ASP A 136 18.22 -0.62 -24.44
CA ASP A 136 19.05 -0.90 -25.62
C ASP A 136 20.54 -0.86 -25.30
N THR A 137 21.00 0.12 -24.52
CA THR A 137 22.43 0.29 -24.22
C THR A 137 22.89 -0.43 -22.96
N LYS A 138 21.96 -0.91 -22.13
CA LYS A 138 22.21 -1.47 -20.79
C LYS A 138 22.94 -0.51 -19.82
N GLN A 139 23.13 0.75 -20.19
CA GLN A 139 23.72 1.76 -19.33
C GLN A 139 22.72 2.23 -18.28
N TYR A 140 23.23 2.62 -17.11
CA TYR A 140 22.39 3.20 -16.07
C TYR A 140 21.86 4.56 -16.49
N THR A 141 20.58 4.80 -16.20
CA THR A 141 19.89 6.07 -16.53
C THR A 141 20.15 7.17 -15.49
N GLY A 142 20.73 6.82 -14.34
CA GLY A 142 20.78 7.68 -13.16
C GLY A 142 19.52 7.60 -12.27
N ASN A 143 18.47 6.90 -12.73
CA ASN A 143 17.23 6.70 -12.00
C ASN A 143 17.20 5.37 -11.23
N TYR A 144 16.40 5.34 -10.18
CA TYR A 144 16.11 4.19 -9.34
C TYR A 144 14.64 3.79 -9.49
N ALA A 145 14.37 2.50 -9.27
CA ALA A 145 13.03 1.96 -9.11
C ALA A 145 12.96 1.23 -7.76
N LEU A 146 11.95 1.57 -6.98
CA LEU A 146 11.58 0.91 -5.73
C LEU A 146 10.26 0.20 -5.95
N TYR A 147 10.24 -1.11 -5.68
CA TYR A 147 9.04 -1.92 -5.60
C TYR A 147 8.83 -2.34 -4.15
N LEU A 148 7.61 -2.18 -3.67
CA LEU A 148 7.18 -2.57 -2.33
C LEU A 148 5.85 -3.30 -2.43
N SER A 149 5.73 -4.42 -1.72
CA SER A 149 4.48 -5.14 -1.50
C SER A 149 4.52 -5.84 -0.15
N VAL A 150 3.35 -6.19 0.38
CA VAL A 150 3.22 -7.06 1.56
C VAL A 150 2.73 -8.41 1.06
N ALA A 151 3.28 -9.49 1.59
CA ALA A 151 2.86 -10.85 1.29
C ALA A 151 2.63 -11.63 2.58
N GLU A 152 1.64 -12.50 2.59
CA GLU A 152 1.50 -13.51 3.64
C GLU A 152 2.70 -14.47 3.58
N ARG A 153 3.19 -14.88 4.75
CA ARG A 153 4.14 -15.99 4.82
C ARG A 153 3.39 -17.27 4.55
N GLY A 154 3.93 -18.10 3.66
CA GLY A 154 3.40 -19.45 3.45
C GLY A 154 3.68 -20.30 4.67
N SER A 155 2.63 -20.94 5.20
CA SER A 155 2.72 -22.10 6.08
C SER A 155 3.27 -23.32 5.35
#